data_AF-A0A0R2RC08-F1
#
_entry.id   AF-A0A0R2RC08-F1
#
_cell.length_a   1.000
_cell.length_b   1.000
_cell.length_c   1.000
_cell.angle_alpha   90.00
_cell.angle_beta   90.00
_cell.angle_gamma   90.00
#
_symmetry.space_group_name_H-M   'P 1'
#
loop_
_entity.id
_entity.type
_entity.pdbx_description
1 polymer ?
#
loop_
_entity_poly.entity_id
_entity_poly.type
_entity_poly.pdbx_seq_one_letter_code
_entity_poly.pdbx_strand_id
1 'polypeptide(L)'
;MNSADNARVGELLGRIPQGQFEIVVRTKSGDPVVLRNAPFLDDGTPMPTRYWLLGEHETVIVGRLEASGGVNQAEADIGPTALEETHSRYAAERDAAIDPTHIGPRPFGGVGGTRVGVKCLHAHFGWWLAMGDDPVGQWVADKLGISRDEYVVTENSAANTVRARPVFTSPVAAIDIGTNSTNLLIVDPQGNEMVREVNVTRLGKGTAASGLLDDFAIAATVQQLVIYASLLKQHNVETFRVTATEACRRASNANTFLDQAETVLGKRPEIISGVEEGQLAYRGALSKFAPHNGTTIVIDIGGGSTEVMIGSSNSLQHTSSFPVGAVVLTETEFHRDPPRPEELTNAIGLVTDFMDDLVREQPQVLETTRVVGVAGTIVTIAAIELGIARFDPVALHGMTLTREAAEDVFRTLATESLADRKSNPGLPAERADVIVGGCCALVGIMRRLRLPSITVSVHNLLDGVVQHILDPQ
;
A
#
# COMPACT_ATOMS: atom_id res chain seq x y z
N MET A 1 -5.44 14.64 15.19
CA MET A 1 -6.73 14.53 15.91
C MET A 1 -7.47 15.85 15.78
N ASN A 2 -8.75 15.86 15.45
CA ASN A 2 -9.52 17.11 15.30
C ASN A 2 -9.90 17.69 16.68
N SER A 3 -10.28 18.97 16.75
CA SER A 3 -10.63 19.66 18.01
C SER A 3 -11.88 19.10 18.70
N ALA A 4 -12.79 18.47 17.95
CA ALA A 4 -14.01 17.86 18.47
C ALA A 4 -13.73 16.57 19.27
N ASP A 5 -12.80 15.74 18.80
CA ASP A 5 -12.39 14.50 19.48
C ASP A 5 -11.78 14.80 20.86
N ASN A 6 -10.92 15.82 20.96
CA ASN A 6 -10.33 16.22 22.24
C ASN A 6 -11.37 16.67 23.26
N ALA A 7 -12.37 17.43 22.81
CA ALA A 7 -13.47 17.88 23.69
C ALA A 7 -14.29 16.68 24.17
N ARG A 8 -14.68 15.78 23.25
CA ARG A 8 -15.48 14.59 23.60
C ARG A 8 -14.75 13.64 24.54
N VAL A 9 -13.45 13.41 24.33
CA VAL A 9 -12.64 12.60 25.25
C VAL A 9 -12.53 13.27 26.62
N GLY A 10 -12.39 14.61 26.67
CA GLY A 10 -12.38 15.34 27.93
C GLY A 10 -13.68 15.21 28.73
N GLU A 11 -14.83 15.21 28.05
CA GLU A 11 -16.14 14.93 28.65
C GLU A 11 -16.21 13.52 29.23
N LEU A 12 -15.84 12.50 28.45
CA LEU A 12 -15.89 11.09 28.86
C LEU A 12 -14.94 10.78 30.02
N LEU A 13 -13.77 11.41 30.05
CA LEU A 13 -12.82 11.28 31.16
C LEU A 13 -13.21 12.11 32.40
N GLY A 14 -14.13 13.07 32.26
CA GLY A 14 -14.46 14.05 33.31
C GLY A 14 -13.33 15.02 33.63
N ARG A 15 -12.29 15.09 32.78
CA ARG A 15 -11.11 15.95 32.94
C ARG A 15 -10.41 16.15 31.60
N ILE A 16 -9.60 17.19 31.50
CA ILE A 16 -8.73 17.40 30.34
C ILE A 16 -7.69 16.25 30.31
N PRO A 17 -7.49 15.56 29.16
CA PRO A 17 -6.44 14.55 29.02
C PRO A 17 -5.05 15.16 29.29
N GLN A 18 -4.21 14.45 30.04
CA GLN A 18 -2.89 14.94 30.49
C GLN A 18 -1.74 14.22 29.79
N GLY A 19 -1.84 13.98 28.49
CA GLY A 19 -0.84 13.24 27.73
C GLY A 19 -1.28 13.09 26.27
N GLN A 20 -0.34 12.68 25.42
CA GLN A 20 -0.68 12.31 24.05
C GLN A 20 -1.49 11.02 24.03
N PHE A 21 -2.55 10.99 23.23
CA PHE A 21 -3.38 9.81 23.04
C PHE A 21 -3.95 9.79 21.62
N GLU A 22 -4.45 8.62 21.24
CA GLU A 22 -5.19 8.40 20.00
C GLU A 22 -6.47 7.65 20.31
N ILE A 23 -7.55 7.95 19.62
CA ILE A 23 -8.77 7.12 19.68
C ILE A 23 -8.53 5.96 18.72
N VAL A 24 -8.54 4.73 19.24
CA VAL A 24 -8.24 3.50 18.47
C VAL A 24 -9.46 2.61 18.27
N VAL A 25 -10.51 2.83 19.06
CA VAL A 25 -11.80 2.13 18.90
C VAL A 25 -12.93 3.15 19.04
N ARG A 26 -13.89 3.07 18.13
CA ARG A 26 -15.13 3.86 18.15
C ARG A 26 -16.34 2.96 18.06
N THR A 27 -17.49 3.46 18.51
CA THR A 27 -18.79 2.87 18.14
C THR A 27 -19.05 3.06 16.65
N LYS A 28 -20.02 2.34 16.08
CA LYS A 28 -20.50 2.59 14.70
C LYS A 28 -21.05 4.00 14.48
N SER A 29 -21.51 4.68 15.54
CA SER A 29 -21.93 6.09 15.49
C SER A 29 -20.76 7.07 15.59
N GLY A 30 -19.53 6.58 15.78
CA GLY A 30 -18.30 7.38 15.83
C GLY A 30 -17.88 7.86 17.22
N ASP A 31 -18.57 7.47 18.30
CA ASP A 31 -18.22 7.88 19.66
C ASP A 31 -16.95 7.14 20.15
N PRO A 32 -16.01 7.79 20.84
CA PRO A 32 -14.78 7.14 21.32
C PRO A 32 -15.05 6.05 22.37
N VAL A 33 -14.41 4.88 22.20
CA VAL A 33 -14.56 3.73 23.11
C VAL A 33 -13.24 3.33 23.77
N VAL A 34 -12.12 3.38 23.04
CA VAL A 34 -10.79 3.09 23.59
C VAL A 34 -9.77 4.15 23.14
N LEU A 35 -8.99 4.65 24.10
CA LEU A 35 -7.79 5.44 23.83
C LEU A 35 -6.55 4.55 23.83
N ARG A 36 -5.61 4.83 22.92
CA ARG A 36 -4.21 4.41 22.99
C ARG A 36 -3.37 5.58 23.50
N ASN A 37 -2.89 5.49 24.74
CA ASN A 37 -2.12 6.54 25.40
C ASN A 37 -0.62 6.39 25.12
N ALA A 38 0.09 7.51 25.09
CA ALA A 38 1.54 7.52 25.22
C ALA A 38 1.97 6.86 26.55
N PRO A 39 3.19 6.29 26.64
CA PRO A 39 3.67 5.66 27.87
C PRO A 39 3.87 6.65 29.03
N PHE A 40 3.85 7.96 28.75
CA PHE A 40 4.02 9.03 29.72
C PHE A 40 2.95 10.10 29.54
N LEU A 41 2.57 10.72 30.66
CA LEU A 41 1.80 11.96 30.71
C LEU A 41 2.69 13.16 30.30
N ASP A 42 2.07 14.32 30.07
CA ASP A 42 2.77 15.55 29.67
C ASP A 42 3.83 16.00 30.70
N ASP A 43 3.64 15.64 31.98
CA ASP A 43 4.57 15.93 33.07
C ASP A 43 5.67 14.86 33.25
N GLY A 44 5.71 13.85 32.38
CA GLY A 44 6.66 12.74 32.43
C GLY A 44 6.25 11.61 33.38
N THR A 45 5.09 11.68 34.04
CA THR A 45 4.59 10.60 34.89
C THR A 45 4.27 9.36 34.04
N PRO A 46 4.74 8.16 34.44
CA PRO A 46 4.39 6.91 33.75
C PRO A 46 2.89 6.65 33.68
N MET A 47 2.39 6.35 32.49
CA MET A 47 0.98 6.02 32.25
C MET A 47 0.71 4.58 32.71
N PRO A 48 -0.33 4.33 33.55
CA PRO A 48 -0.61 3.00 34.08
C PRO A 48 -1.15 2.01 33.05
N THR A 49 -1.69 2.49 31.92
CA THR A 49 -2.18 1.66 30.82
C THR A 49 -2.05 2.39 29.48
N ARG A 50 -1.56 1.66 28.47
CA ARG A 50 -1.57 2.06 27.06
C ARG A 50 -2.98 2.08 26.49
N TYR A 51 -3.88 1.19 26.91
CA TYR A 51 -5.25 1.11 26.38
C TYR A 51 -6.25 1.45 27.48
N TRP A 52 -7.01 2.52 27.27
CA TRP A 52 -7.94 3.04 28.25
C TRP A 52 -9.36 2.95 27.69
N LEU A 53 -10.18 2.08 28.29
CA LEU A 53 -11.61 2.00 28.01
C LEU A 53 -12.30 3.25 28.55
N LEU A 54 -12.93 4.02 27.66
CA LEU A 54 -13.61 5.28 28.01
C LEU A 54 -15.08 5.34 27.57
N GLY A 55 -15.54 4.38 26.77
CA GLY A 55 -16.94 4.31 26.36
C GLY A 55 -17.85 4.22 27.58
N GLU A 56 -18.89 5.06 27.62
CA GLU A 56 -19.77 5.20 28.79
C GLU A 56 -20.49 3.88 29.10
N HIS A 57 -21.02 3.23 28.06
CA HIS A 57 -21.71 1.96 28.19
C HIS A 57 -20.75 0.84 28.65
N GLU A 58 -19.62 0.71 27.97
CA GLU A 58 -18.61 -0.33 28.19
C GLU A 58 -18.03 -0.25 29.60
N THR A 59 -17.70 0.96 30.05
CA THR A 59 -17.13 1.18 31.39
C THR A 59 -18.09 0.73 32.48
N VAL A 60 -19.39 0.98 32.32
CA VAL A 60 -20.43 0.60 33.29
C VAL A 60 -20.63 -0.91 33.33
N ILE A 61 -20.76 -1.57 32.18
CA ILE A 61 -21.02 -3.02 32.14
C ILE A 61 -19.80 -3.83 32.61
N VAL A 62 -18.58 -3.42 32.24
CA VAL A 62 -17.35 -4.06 32.73
C VAL A 62 -17.20 -3.85 34.23
N GLY A 63 -17.50 -2.64 34.73
CA GLY A 63 -17.48 -2.37 36.17
C GLY A 63 -18.48 -3.21 36.98
N ARG A 64 -19.65 -3.53 36.41
CA ARG A 64 -20.62 -4.45 37.04
C ARG A 64 -20.11 -5.89 37.08
N LEU A 65 -19.42 -6.33 36.02
CA LEU A 65 -18.80 -7.65 35.96
C LEU A 65 -17.65 -7.78 36.97
N GLU A 66 -16.84 -6.73 37.14
CA GLU A 66 -15.82 -6.71 38.21
C GLU A 66 -16.44 -6.80 39.60
N ALA A 67 -17.50 -6.01 39.86
CA ALA A 67 -18.18 -5.99 41.14
C ALA A 67 -18.82 -7.33 41.53
N SER A 68 -19.17 -8.18 40.55
CA SER A 68 -19.66 -9.54 40.78
C SER A 68 -18.55 -10.59 40.90
N GLY A 69 -17.28 -10.16 41.00
CA GLY A 69 -16.12 -11.04 41.15
C GLY A 69 -15.53 -11.51 39.83
N GLY A 70 -15.79 -10.82 38.72
CA GLY A 70 -15.33 -11.19 37.39
C GLY A 70 -13.81 -11.29 37.25
N VAL A 71 -13.04 -10.49 37.99
CA VAL A 71 -11.56 -10.58 38.00
C VAL A 71 -11.09 -11.96 38.44
N ASN A 72 -11.55 -12.43 39.60
CA ASN A 72 -11.15 -13.74 40.14
C ASN A 72 -11.61 -14.89 39.24
N GLN A 73 -12.78 -14.75 38.60
CA GLN A 73 -13.29 -15.75 37.66
C GLN A 73 -12.44 -15.79 36.39
N ALA A 74 -12.11 -14.64 35.81
CA ALA A 74 -11.24 -14.56 34.64
C ALA A 74 -9.85 -15.15 34.94
N GLU A 75 -9.27 -14.87 36.11
CA GLU A 75 -7.99 -15.47 36.50
C GLU A 75 -8.05 -16.99 36.61
N ALA A 76 -9.13 -17.51 37.20
CA ALA A 76 -9.33 -18.95 37.34
C ALA A 76 -9.58 -19.65 35.99
N ASP A 77 -10.36 -19.03 35.11
CA ASP A 77 -10.74 -19.59 33.81
C ASP A 77 -9.58 -19.54 32.80
N ILE A 78 -8.79 -18.45 32.77
CA ILE A 78 -7.68 -18.26 31.84
C ILE A 78 -6.40 -18.98 32.33
N GLY A 79 -6.16 -18.97 33.63
CA GLY A 79 -5.00 -19.61 34.25
C GLY A 79 -3.71 -18.78 34.19
N PRO A 80 -2.75 -19.08 35.09
CA PRO A 80 -1.60 -18.22 35.35
C PRO A 80 -0.62 -18.09 34.18
N THR A 81 -0.41 -19.16 33.39
CA THR A 81 0.51 -19.15 32.24
C THR A 81 0.05 -18.20 31.14
N ALA A 82 -1.22 -18.28 30.75
CA ALA A 82 -1.78 -17.40 29.72
C ALA A 82 -1.81 -15.93 30.18
N LEU A 83 -2.05 -15.68 31.47
CA LEU A 83 -1.95 -14.33 32.05
C LEU A 83 -0.53 -13.79 31.99
N GLU A 84 0.48 -14.59 32.36
CA GLU A 84 1.88 -14.17 32.31
C GLU A 84 2.35 -13.85 30.89
N GLU A 85 1.97 -14.68 29.91
CA GLU A 85 2.23 -14.43 28.49
C GLU A 85 1.55 -13.13 28.00
N THR A 86 0.28 -12.93 28.37
CA THR A 86 -0.50 -11.73 28.02
C THR A 86 0.14 -10.48 28.59
N HIS A 87 0.54 -10.51 29.86
CA HIS A 87 1.22 -9.39 30.51
C HIS A 87 2.60 -9.11 29.90
N SER A 88 3.33 -10.15 29.49
CA SER A 88 4.62 -10.01 28.80
C SER A 88 4.47 -9.39 27.41
N ARG A 89 3.46 -9.79 26.63
CA ARG A 89 3.14 -9.16 25.33
C ARG A 89 2.80 -7.68 25.51
N TYR A 90 1.96 -7.37 26.50
CA TYR A 90 1.60 -5.98 26.80
C TYR A 90 2.80 -5.14 27.22
N ALA A 91 3.66 -5.68 28.09
CA ALA A 91 4.86 -4.99 28.56
C ALA A 91 5.81 -4.70 27.39
N ALA A 92 6.02 -5.67 26.50
CA ALA A 92 6.85 -5.50 25.32
C ALA A 92 6.29 -4.42 24.37
N GLU A 93 4.98 -4.41 24.12
CA GLU A 93 4.34 -3.38 23.29
C GLU A 93 4.48 -1.98 23.89
N ARG A 94 4.25 -1.85 25.20
CA ARG A 94 4.45 -0.59 25.92
C ARG A 94 5.90 -0.13 25.84
N ASP A 95 6.84 -1.02 26.12
CA ASP A 95 8.26 -0.69 26.21
C ASP A 95 8.84 -0.31 24.84
N ALA A 96 8.32 -0.89 23.76
CA ALA A 96 8.65 -0.51 22.38
C ALA A 96 8.22 0.93 22.03
N ALA A 97 7.26 1.50 22.75
CA ALA A 97 6.79 2.87 22.55
C ALA A 97 7.55 3.90 23.41
N ILE A 98 8.47 3.46 24.27
CA ILE A 98 9.31 4.35 25.10
C ILE A 98 10.58 4.69 24.33
N ASP A 99 10.94 5.98 24.28
CA ASP A 99 12.22 6.41 23.72
C ASP A 99 13.39 5.67 24.40
N PRO A 100 14.27 4.96 23.65
CA PRO A 100 15.41 4.26 24.22
C PRO A 100 16.33 5.16 25.06
N THR A 101 16.37 6.45 24.76
CA THR A 101 17.17 7.47 25.45
C THR A 101 16.48 8.07 26.68
N HIS A 102 15.24 7.66 26.99
CA HIS A 102 14.50 8.18 28.14
C HIS A 102 15.21 7.86 29.47
N ILE A 103 15.51 8.92 30.23
CA ILE A 103 16.10 8.89 31.56
C ILE A 103 15.02 9.30 32.58
N GLY A 104 14.58 8.35 33.41
CA GLY A 104 13.54 8.61 34.41
C GLY A 104 12.78 7.36 34.84
N PRO A 105 11.77 7.50 35.72
CA PRO A 105 10.87 6.42 36.10
C PRO A 105 10.13 5.90 34.86
N ARG A 106 10.12 4.57 34.65
CA ARG A 106 9.41 3.94 33.53
C ARG A 106 8.13 3.27 34.01
N PRO A 107 7.07 3.22 33.18
CA PRO A 107 5.93 2.36 33.47
C PRO A 107 6.40 0.91 33.52
N PHE A 108 5.81 0.12 34.40
CA PHE A 108 6.21 -1.26 34.65
C PHE A 108 4.97 -2.16 34.82
N GLY A 109 5.18 -3.48 34.75
CA GLY A 109 4.11 -4.48 34.83
C GLY A 109 3.50 -4.82 33.47
N GLY A 110 2.38 -5.55 33.49
CA GLY A 110 1.59 -5.89 32.30
C GLY A 110 0.38 -4.97 32.13
N VAL A 111 -0.66 -5.50 31.48
CA VAL A 111 -1.96 -4.83 31.30
C VAL A 111 -2.45 -4.15 32.60
N GLY A 112 -2.81 -2.86 32.53
CA GLY A 112 -3.26 -2.08 33.69
C GLY A 112 -2.18 -1.74 34.74
N GLY A 113 -0.92 -2.09 34.49
CA GLY A 113 0.22 -1.83 35.38
C GLY A 113 0.33 -2.84 36.53
N THR A 114 -0.23 -4.03 36.37
CA THR A 114 -0.13 -5.13 37.34
C THR A 114 1.19 -5.88 37.25
N ARG A 115 1.66 -6.48 38.35
CA ARG A 115 2.84 -7.37 38.34
C ARG A 115 2.48 -8.84 38.19
N VAL A 116 1.33 -9.23 38.71
CA VAL A 116 0.81 -10.61 38.73
C VAL A 116 -0.69 -10.53 38.71
N GLY A 117 -1.33 -11.39 37.91
CA GLY A 117 -2.78 -11.46 37.84
C GLY A 117 -3.43 -10.22 37.23
N VAL A 118 -4.75 -10.21 37.21
CA VAL A 118 -5.57 -9.18 36.59
C VAL A 118 -5.91 -8.09 37.62
N LYS A 119 -5.44 -6.86 37.39
CA LYS A 119 -5.77 -5.71 38.25
C LYS A 119 -7.17 -5.15 37.96
N CYS A 120 -7.54 -5.06 36.69
CA CYS A 120 -8.88 -4.67 36.24
C CYS A 120 -9.19 -5.23 34.85
N LEU A 121 -10.46 -5.56 34.62
CA LEU A 121 -11.01 -6.02 33.35
C LEU A 121 -11.08 -4.90 32.31
N HIS A 122 -11.20 -3.62 32.71
CA HIS A 122 -11.30 -2.49 31.76
C HIS A 122 -10.07 -2.38 30.86
N ALA A 123 -8.87 -2.52 31.42
CA ALA A 123 -7.62 -2.40 30.67
C ALA A 123 -7.47 -3.57 29.67
N HIS A 124 -7.84 -4.78 30.09
CA HIS A 124 -7.83 -5.97 29.24
C HIS A 124 -8.88 -5.89 28.13
N PHE A 125 -10.11 -5.52 28.46
CA PHE A 125 -11.18 -5.38 27.48
C PHE A 125 -10.88 -4.26 26.47
N GLY A 126 -10.37 -3.11 26.94
CA GLY A 126 -9.96 -2.02 26.05
C GLY A 126 -8.82 -2.44 25.11
N TRP A 127 -7.83 -3.18 25.60
CA TRP A 127 -6.75 -3.68 24.76
C TRP A 127 -7.24 -4.72 23.74
N TRP A 128 -8.10 -5.65 24.15
CA TRP A 128 -8.72 -6.62 23.26
C TRP A 128 -9.58 -5.97 22.17
N LEU A 129 -10.41 -4.97 22.51
CA LEU A 129 -11.17 -4.22 21.50
C LEU A 129 -10.24 -3.57 20.47
N ALA A 130 -9.11 -3.01 20.91
CA ALA A 130 -8.14 -2.35 20.04
C ALA A 130 -7.33 -3.33 19.20
N MET A 131 -6.81 -4.41 19.78
CA MET A 131 -5.80 -5.29 19.16
C MET A 131 -6.30 -6.71 18.85
N GLY A 132 -7.30 -7.20 19.58
CA GLY A 132 -7.88 -8.53 19.40
C GLY A 132 -7.14 -9.69 20.08
N ASP A 133 -5.96 -9.45 20.66
CA ASP A 133 -5.08 -10.49 21.22
C ASP A 133 -4.90 -10.31 22.74
N ASP A 134 -5.97 -10.53 23.50
CA ASP A 134 -5.95 -10.60 24.95
C ASP A 134 -7.06 -11.56 25.45
N PRO A 135 -6.70 -12.71 26.03
CA PRO A 135 -7.65 -13.74 26.45
C PRO A 135 -8.58 -13.27 27.59
N VAL A 136 -8.14 -12.33 28.45
CA VAL A 136 -9.00 -11.78 29.51
C VAL A 136 -10.02 -10.83 28.88
N GLY A 137 -9.60 -10.00 27.93
CA GLY A 137 -10.53 -9.12 27.21
C GLY A 137 -11.54 -9.90 26.38
N GLN A 138 -11.13 -11.00 25.74
CA GLN A 138 -12.06 -11.91 25.06
C GLN A 138 -13.03 -12.57 26.05
N TRP A 139 -12.54 -13.04 27.20
CA TRP A 139 -13.40 -13.58 28.26
C TRP A 139 -14.45 -12.57 28.73
N VAL A 140 -14.10 -11.28 28.87
CA VAL A 140 -15.05 -10.21 29.18
C VAL A 140 -16.11 -10.07 28.08
N ALA A 141 -15.69 -10.07 26.82
CA ALA A 141 -16.59 -9.98 25.67
C ALA A 141 -17.60 -11.15 25.67
N ASP A 142 -17.14 -12.37 25.89
CA ASP A 142 -17.97 -13.57 25.94
C ASP A 142 -18.98 -13.53 27.10
N LYS A 143 -18.57 -13.07 28.28
CA LYS A 143 -19.48 -12.93 29.44
C LYS A 143 -20.54 -11.86 29.24
N LEU A 144 -20.23 -10.81 28.49
CA LEU A 144 -21.13 -9.69 28.22
C LEU A 144 -21.92 -9.85 26.91
N GLY A 145 -21.59 -10.86 26.09
CA GLY A 145 -22.23 -11.09 24.80
C GLY A 145 -21.91 -10.02 23.76
N ILE A 146 -20.71 -9.44 23.81
CA ILE A 146 -20.28 -8.33 22.94
C ILE A 146 -19.44 -8.88 21.79
N SER A 147 -19.79 -8.51 20.56
CA SER A 147 -18.94 -8.78 19.39
C SER A 147 -18.03 -7.60 19.09
N ARG A 148 -16.78 -7.87 18.71
CA ARG A 148 -15.83 -6.84 18.26
C ARG A 148 -16.32 -6.13 16.98
N ASP A 149 -17.17 -6.78 16.18
CA ASP A 149 -17.79 -6.22 14.96
C ASP A 149 -18.83 -5.13 15.25
N GLU A 150 -19.19 -4.91 16.52
CA GLU A 150 -20.00 -3.78 16.96
C GLU A 150 -19.23 -2.47 16.97
N TYR A 151 -17.90 -2.54 16.87
CA TYR A 151 -16.99 -1.41 16.94
C TYR A 151 -16.23 -1.18 15.63
N VAL A 152 -15.73 0.04 15.47
CA VAL A 152 -14.83 0.44 14.39
C VAL A 152 -13.45 0.66 15.00
N VAL A 153 -12.51 -0.22 14.67
CA VAL A 153 -11.10 -0.06 15.05
C VAL A 153 -10.45 0.87 14.04
N THR A 154 -9.99 2.04 14.50
CA THR A 154 -9.37 3.04 13.63
C THR A 154 -7.89 2.72 13.48
N GLU A 155 -7.52 2.08 12.37
CA GLU A 155 -6.13 1.85 12.01
C GLU A 155 -5.47 3.16 11.55
N ASN A 156 -4.89 3.90 12.50
CA ASN A 156 -3.94 4.97 12.21
C ASN A 156 -2.55 4.60 12.77
N SER A 157 -1.62 4.43 11.82
CA SER A 157 -0.18 4.25 11.90
C SER A 157 0.52 4.71 13.20
N ALA A 158 1.21 3.76 13.87
CA ALA A 158 2.57 3.89 14.44
C ALA A 158 2.78 2.99 15.68
N ALA A 159 2.66 1.66 15.53
CA ALA A 159 3.34 0.71 16.39
C ALA A 159 3.40 -0.64 15.69
N ASN A 160 4.61 -1.05 15.30
CA ASN A 160 4.93 -2.41 14.91
C ASN A 160 4.45 -3.37 16.02
N THR A 161 3.27 -3.96 15.86
CA THR A 161 2.97 -5.25 16.45
C THR A 161 3.01 -6.24 15.30
N VAL A 162 3.93 -7.18 15.42
CA VAL A 162 3.95 -8.39 14.61
C VAL A 162 2.59 -9.05 14.85
N ARG A 163 1.59 -8.78 14.00
CA ARG A 163 0.54 -9.77 13.72
C ARG A 163 1.30 -11.06 13.48
N ALA A 164 0.92 -12.15 14.13
CA ALA A 164 1.42 -13.46 13.71
C ALA A 164 1.07 -13.58 12.23
N ARG A 165 2.06 -13.29 11.37
CA ARG A 165 1.92 -13.37 9.92
C ARG A 165 1.35 -14.76 9.67
N PRO A 166 0.40 -14.93 8.72
CA PRO A 166 0.16 -16.26 8.20
C PRO A 166 1.53 -16.86 7.89
N VAL A 167 1.93 -17.89 8.64
CA VAL A 167 3.21 -18.54 8.42
C VAL A 167 2.97 -19.40 7.20
N PHE A 168 3.10 -18.78 6.03
CA PHE A 168 3.13 -19.52 4.79
C PHE A 168 4.26 -20.54 4.92
N THR A 169 3.96 -21.80 4.63
CA THR A 169 4.97 -22.85 4.59
C THR A 169 5.44 -23.11 3.15
N SER A 170 4.78 -22.47 2.17
CA SER A 170 5.03 -22.52 0.74
C SER A 170 5.17 -21.12 0.13
N PRO A 171 5.90 -20.96 -0.98
CA PRO A 171 6.00 -19.69 -1.71
C PRO A 171 4.64 -19.16 -2.15
N VAL A 172 4.53 -17.84 -2.27
CA VAL A 172 3.32 -17.16 -2.78
C VAL A 172 3.66 -16.38 -4.06
N ALA A 173 2.64 -16.11 -4.89
CA ALA A 173 2.85 -15.36 -6.12
C ALA A 173 1.78 -14.31 -6.42
N ALA A 174 2.20 -13.31 -7.21
CA ALA A 174 1.33 -12.34 -7.84
C ALA A 174 1.53 -12.40 -9.36
N ILE A 175 0.43 -12.35 -10.11
CA ILE A 175 0.44 -12.11 -11.55
C ILE A 175 -0.31 -10.82 -11.80
N ASP A 176 0.31 -9.90 -12.53
CA ASP A 176 -0.28 -8.62 -12.92
C ASP A 176 -0.44 -8.57 -14.44
N ILE A 177 -1.68 -8.42 -14.89
CA ILE A 177 -2.05 -8.36 -16.30
C ILE A 177 -2.42 -6.91 -16.63
N GLY A 178 -1.41 -6.16 -17.06
CA GLY A 178 -1.54 -4.76 -17.45
C GLY A 178 -1.85 -4.55 -18.93
N THR A 179 -1.88 -3.28 -19.33
CA THR A 179 -2.13 -2.87 -20.73
C THR A 179 -0.98 -3.27 -21.66
N ASN A 180 0.27 -3.03 -21.24
CA ASN A 180 1.44 -3.26 -22.09
C ASN A 180 2.19 -4.56 -21.72
N SER A 181 2.15 -4.96 -20.45
CA SER A 181 2.93 -6.08 -19.92
C SER A 181 2.10 -7.00 -19.05
N THR A 182 2.50 -8.27 -19.00
CA THR A 182 1.99 -9.27 -18.07
C THR A 182 3.15 -9.81 -17.25
N ASN A 183 3.09 -9.63 -15.94
CA ASN A 183 4.23 -9.81 -15.05
C ASN A 183 3.92 -10.86 -13.98
N LEU A 184 4.94 -11.57 -13.50
CA LEU A 184 4.85 -12.56 -12.42
C LEU A 184 5.92 -12.25 -11.36
N LEU A 185 5.55 -12.35 -10.10
CA LEU A 185 6.46 -12.33 -8.95
C LEU A 185 6.15 -13.53 -8.06
N ILE A 186 7.17 -14.35 -7.79
CA ILE A 186 7.12 -15.43 -6.81
C ILE A 186 8.06 -15.06 -5.67
N VAL A 187 7.57 -15.13 -4.43
CA VAL A 187 8.35 -14.88 -3.21
C VAL A 187 8.27 -16.06 -2.26
N ASP A 188 9.34 -16.26 -1.49
CA ASP A 188 9.34 -17.23 -0.40
C ASP A 188 8.41 -16.77 0.75
N PRO A 189 8.14 -17.62 1.76
CA PRO A 189 7.32 -17.21 2.91
C PRO A 189 7.85 -16.04 3.73
N GLN A 190 9.14 -15.72 3.61
CA GLN A 190 9.77 -14.58 4.26
C GLN A 190 9.63 -13.30 3.43
N GLY A 191 9.08 -13.40 2.21
CA GLY A 191 8.90 -12.29 1.27
C GLY A 191 10.15 -11.99 0.44
N ASN A 192 11.12 -12.90 0.37
CA ASN A 192 12.28 -12.75 -0.52
C ASN A 192 11.91 -13.18 -1.94
N GLU A 193 12.36 -12.40 -2.91
CA GLU A 193 12.14 -12.67 -4.34
C GLU A 193 12.81 -13.98 -4.77
N MET A 194 12.03 -14.88 -5.37
CA MET A 194 12.51 -16.12 -5.97
C MET A 194 12.53 -16.04 -7.48
N VAL A 195 11.47 -15.47 -8.08
CA VAL A 195 11.31 -15.32 -9.53
C VAL A 195 10.61 -14.00 -9.79
N ARG A 196 11.14 -13.19 -10.69
CA ARG A 196 10.46 -12.03 -11.27
C ARG A 196 10.53 -12.09 -12.78
N GLU A 197 9.37 -12.03 -13.41
CA GLU A 197 9.20 -12.04 -14.86
C GLU A 197 8.43 -10.79 -15.28
N VAL A 198 8.98 -10.06 -16.25
CA VAL A 198 8.37 -8.85 -16.82
C VAL A 198 8.34 -9.01 -18.33
N ASN A 199 7.17 -9.30 -18.89
CA ASN A 199 7.02 -9.67 -20.30
C ASN A 199 6.02 -8.73 -21.00
N VAL A 200 6.38 -8.24 -22.19
CA VAL A 200 5.54 -7.31 -22.96
C VAL A 200 4.56 -8.10 -23.82
N THR A 201 3.30 -8.14 -23.41
CA THR A 201 2.21 -8.90 -24.07
C THR A 201 1.24 -8.00 -24.84
N ARG A 202 1.23 -6.69 -24.54
CA ARG A 202 0.46 -5.65 -25.24
C ARG A 202 -1.05 -5.92 -25.30
N LEU A 203 -1.61 -6.49 -24.23
CA LEU A 203 -3.04 -6.86 -24.16
C LEU A 203 -3.99 -5.72 -24.55
N GLY A 204 -3.69 -4.48 -24.13
CA GLY A 204 -4.54 -3.32 -24.39
C GLY A 204 -4.20 -2.50 -25.63
N LYS A 205 -3.34 -3.02 -26.53
CA LYS A 205 -3.03 -2.36 -27.80
C LYS A 205 -4.31 -2.13 -28.61
N GLY A 206 -4.55 -0.89 -29.05
CA GLY A 206 -5.74 -0.51 -29.82
C GLY A 206 -7.05 -0.50 -29.02
N THR A 207 -7.03 -0.81 -27.72
CA THR A 207 -8.24 -0.83 -26.87
C THR A 207 -8.77 0.58 -26.60
N ALA A 208 -7.90 1.59 -26.56
CA ALA A 208 -8.31 2.99 -26.39
C ALA A 208 -9.27 3.46 -27.50
N ALA A 209 -9.01 3.07 -28.75
CA ALA A 209 -9.82 3.44 -29.90
C ALA A 209 -11.03 2.51 -30.12
N SER A 210 -10.85 1.19 -29.93
CA SER A 210 -11.87 0.19 -30.27
C SER A 210 -12.83 -0.17 -29.14
N GLY A 211 -12.42 0.03 -27.88
CA GLY A 211 -13.14 -0.51 -26.71
C GLY A 211 -13.12 -2.04 -26.61
N LEU A 212 -12.20 -2.69 -27.33
CA LEU A 212 -12.05 -4.15 -27.40
C LEU A 212 -10.58 -4.56 -27.21
N LEU A 213 -10.37 -5.76 -26.67
CA LEU A 213 -9.08 -6.45 -26.73
C LEU A 213 -8.94 -7.15 -28.08
N ASP A 214 -7.77 -7.03 -28.71
CA ASP A 214 -7.44 -7.70 -29.96
C ASP A 214 -7.18 -9.20 -29.75
N ASP A 215 -7.68 -10.04 -30.67
CA ASP A 215 -7.59 -11.50 -30.54
C ASP A 215 -6.13 -12.02 -30.53
N PHE A 216 -5.22 -11.37 -31.25
CA PHE A 216 -3.80 -11.74 -31.21
C PHE A 216 -3.16 -11.33 -29.89
N ALA A 217 -3.55 -10.18 -29.33
CA ALA A 217 -3.07 -9.73 -28.02
C ALA A 217 -3.58 -10.64 -26.88
N ILE A 218 -4.84 -11.10 -26.97
CA ILE A 218 -5.40 -12.14 -26.09
C ILE A 218 -4.56 -13.41 -26.19
N ALA A 219 -4.36 -13.94 -27.39
CA ALA A 219 -3.62 -15.19 -27.60
C ALA A 219 -2.17 -15.11 -27.09
N ALA A 220 -1.47 -14.00 -27.35
CA ALA A 220 -0.10 -13.77 -26.87
C ALA A 220 -0.06 -13.73 -25.33
N THR A 221 -1.02 -13.04 -24.70
CA THR A 221 -1.09 -12.97 -23.24
C THR A 221 -1.41 -14.34 -22.63
N VAL A 222 -2.33 -15.09 -23.21
CA VAL A 222 -2.66 -16.46 -22.76
C VAL A 222 -1.46 -17.40 -22.88
N GLN A 223 -0.68 -17.31 -23.96
CA GLN A 223 0.57 -18.08 -24.08
C GLN A 223 1.56 -17.74 -22.97
N GLN A 224 1.69 -16.46 -22.60
CA GLN A 224 2.53 -16.06 -21.47
C GLN A 224 2.02 -16.64 -20.14
N LEU A 225 0.71 -16.68 -19.94
CA LEU A 225 0.12 -17.28 -18.74
C LEU A 225 0.37 -18.80 -18.65
N VAL A 226 0.52 -19.51 -19.78
CA VAL A 226 0.91 -20.94 -19.78
C VAL A 226 2.33 -21.12 -19.23
N ILE A 227 3.24 -20.20 -19.56
CA ILE A 227 4.60 -20.18 -19.00
C ILE A 227 4.53 -19.92 -17.49
N TYR A 228 3.73 -18.94 -17.06
CA TYR A 228 3.56 -18.63 -15.65
C TYR A 228 2.93 -19.78 -14.85
N ALA A 229 1.93 -20.47 -15.39
CA ALA A 229 1.37 -21.67 -14.77
C ALA A 229 2.44 -22.77 -14.54
N SER A 230 3.36 -22.91 -15.49
CA SER A 230 4.49 -23.85 -15.36
C SER A 230 5.48 -23.43 -14.26
N LEU A 231 5.78 -22.13 -14.16
CA LEU A 231 6.63 -21.58 -13.08
C LEU A 231 5.98 -21.74 -11.70
N LEU A 232 4.69 -21.43 -11.57
CA LEU A 232 3.94 -21.63 -10.32
C LEU A 232 4.05 -23.09 -9.85
N LYS A 233 3.86 -24.05 -10.78
CA LYS A 233 4.01 -25.48 -10.49
C LYS A 233 5.44 -25.86 -10.11
N GLN A 234 6.45 -25.38 -10.85
CA GLN A 234 7.86 -25.65 -10.59
C GLN A 234 8.28 -25.19 -9.18
N HIS A 235 7.75 -24.05 -8.72
CA HIS A 235 8.07 -23.46 -7.43
C HIS A 235 7.12 -23.89 -6.30
N ASN A 236 6.20 -24.84 -6.56
CA ASN A 236 5.20 -25.32 -5.60
C ASN A 236 4.38 -24.18 -4.97
N VAL A 237 4.00 -23.19 -5.80
CA VAL A 237 3.14 -22.08 -5.36
C VAL A 237 1.70 -22.57 -5.28
N GLU A 238 1.15 -22.60 -4.07
CA GLU A 238 -0.26 -22.96 -3.84
C GLU A 238 -1.15 -21.71 -3.67
N THR A 239 -0.58 -20.62 -3.15
CA THR A 239 -1.30 -19.36 -2.93
C THR A 239 -0.81 -18.30 -3.89
N PHE A 240 -1.69 -17.84 -4.78
CA PHE A 240 -1.37 -16.74 -5.68
C PHE A 240 -2.58 -15.88 -6.00
N ARG A 241 -2.33 -14.63 -6.40
CA ARG A 241 -3.35 -13.68 -6.84
C ARG A 241 -3.04 -13.21 -8.26
N VAL A 242 -4.09 -13.08 -9.08
CA VAL A 242 -3.99 -12.68 -10.48
C VAL A 242 -4.85 -11.44 -10.66
N THR A 243 -4.24 -10.31 -10.97
CA THR A 243 -4.91 -9.03 -11.18
C THR A 243 -4.95 -8.68 -12.66
N ALA A 244 -6.04 -8.05 -13.09
CA ALA A 244 -6.17 -7.44 -14.40
C ALA A 244 -6.57 -5.98 -14.25
N THR A 245 -5.92 -5.08 -14.99
CA THR A 245 -6.05 -3.63 -14.77
C THR A 245 -6.81 -2.93 -15.91
N GLU A 246 -6.37 -1.73 -16.31
CA GLU A 246 -7.09 -0.81 -17.19
C GLU A 246 -7.67 -1.49 -18.43
N ALA A 247 -6.83 -2.20 -19.20
CA ALA A 247 -7.26 -2.76 -20.49
C ALA A 247 -8.48 -3.67 -20.36
N CYS A 248 -8.52 -4.49 -19.31
CA CYS A 248 -9.66 -5.35 -19.00
C CYS A 248 -10.85 -4.59 -18.41
N ARG A 249 -10.62 -3.51 -17.63
CA ARG A 249 -11.71 -2.62 -17.18
C ARG A 249 -12.43 -1.95 -18.35
N ARG A 250 -11.69 -1.54 -19.38
CA ARG A 250 -12.21 -0.80 -20.53
C ARG A 250 -12.88 -1.69 -21.56
N ALA A 251 -12.30 -2.87 -21.82
CA ALA A 251 -12.72 -3.68 -22.96
C ALA A 251 -14.06 -4.41 -22.72
N SER A 252 -15.01 -4.23 -23.63
CA SER A 252 -16.31 -4.89 -23.54
C SER A 252 -16.26 -6.41 -23.75
N ASN A 253 -15.20 -6.92 -24.40
CA ASN A 253 -14.95 -8.34 -24.61
C ASN A 253 -13.97 -8.96 -23.60
N ALA A 254 -13.66 -8.28 -22.49
CA ALA A 254 -12.68 -8.75 -21.49
C ALA A 254 -12.98 -10.17 -20.96
N ASN A 255 -14.25 -10.56 -20.83
CA ASN A 255 -14.62 -11.92 -20.38
C ASN A 255 -14.04 -13.03 -21.27
N THR A 256 -13.91 -12.79 -22.58
CA THR A 256 -13.29 -13.75 -23.51
C THR A 256 -11.85 -14.08 -23.10
N PHE A 257 -11.10 -13.06 -22.68
CA PHE A 257 -9.75 -13.23 -22.18
C PHE A 257 -9.73 -13.88 -20.79
N LEU A 258 -10.58 -13.41 -19.88
CA LEU A 258 -10.65 -13.93 -18.50
C LEU A 258 -10.97 -15.42 -18.44
N ASP A 259 -11.90 -15.91 -19.29
CA ASP A 259 -12.26 -17.33 -19.38
C ASP A 259 -11.07 -18.19 -19.85
N GLN A 260 -10.30 -17.69 -20.82
CA GLN A 260 -9.09 -18.38 -21.31
C GLN A 260 -7.97 -18.37 -20.26
N ALA A 261 -7.77 -17.24 -19.57
CA ALA A 261 -6.80 -17.13 -18.50
C ALA A 261 -7.14 -18.06 -17.32
N GLU A 262 -8.42 -18.17 -16.94
CA GLU A 262 -8.91 -19.08 -15.91
C GLU A 262 -8.64 -20.55 -16.27
N THR A 263 -8.86 -20.91 -17.54
CA THR A 263 -8.57 -22.27 -18.04
C THR A 263 -7.09 -22.65 -17.88
N VAL A 264 -6.18 -21.69 -18.08
CA VAL A 264 -4.74 -21.90 -17.98
C VAL A 264 -4.24 -21.89 -16.53
N LEU A 265 -4.72 -20.94 -15.72
CA LEU A 265 -4.20 -20.72 -14.36
C LEU A 265 -4.96 -21.50 -13.29
N GLY A 266 -6.16 -22.02 -13.60
CA GLY A 266 -7.07 -22.59 -12.61
C GLY A 266 -7.67 -21.55 -11.65
N LYS A 267 -7.39 -20.26 -11.87
CA LYS A 267 -7.92 -19.12 -11.11
C LYS A 267 -8.26 -18.00 -12.08
N ARG A 268 -9.48 -17.48 -11.98
CA ARG A 268 -9.93 -16.34 -12.80
C ARG A 268 -9.18 -15.07 -12.39
N PRO A 269 -8.63 -14.28 -13.34
CA PRO A 269 -8.08 -12.97 -13.00
C PRO A 269 -9.14 -12.04 -12.44
N GLU A 270 -8.77 -11.30 -11.39
CA GLU A 270 -9.60 -10.30 -10.73
C GLU A 270 -9.40 -8.95 -11.44
N ILE A 271 -10.47 -8.40 -12.05
CA ILE A 271 -10.42 -7.01 -12.54
C ILE A 271 -10.49 -6.10 -11.31
N ILE A 272 -9.36 -5.47 -10.96
CA ILE A 272 -9.28 -4.57 -9.81
C ILE A 272 -9.71 -3.16 -10.18
N SER A 273 -10.28 -2.43 -9.23
CA SER A 273 -10.60 -1.00 -9.41
C SER A 273 -9.32 -0.16 -9.48
N GLY A 274 -9.37 1.04 -10.08
CA GLY A 274 -8.22 1.95 -10.08
C GLY A 274 -7.78 2.36 -8.65
N VAL A 275 -8.73 2.41 -7.70
CA VAL A 275 -8.43 2.70 -6.29
C VAL A 275 -7.64 1.56 -5.64
N GLU A 276 -8.06 0.32 -5.87
CA GLU A 276 -7.39 -0.87 -5.35
C GLU A 276 -6.00 -1.05 -6.01
N GLU A 277 -5.90 -0.83 -7.32
CA GLU A 277 -4.64 -0.78 -8.06
C GLU A 277 -3.67 0.23 -7.42
N GLY A 278 -4.15 1.45 -7.14
CA GLY A 278 -3.38 2.47 -6.44
C GLY A 278 -2.97 2.07 -5.02
N GLN A 279 -3.83 1.39 -4.25
CA GLN A 279 -3.47 0.89 -2.92
C GLN A 279 -2.34 -0.12 -2.95
N LEU A 280 -2.44 -1.11 -3.84
CA LEU A 280 -1.43 -2.15 -4.01
C LEU A 280 -0.13 -1.55 -4.56
N ALA A 281 -0.21 -0.72 -5.59
CA ALA A 281 0.95 -0.05 -6.18
C ALA A 281 1.66 0.86 -5.17
N TYR A 282 0.95 1.66 -4.38
CA TYR A 282 1.54 2.51 -3.33
C TYR A 282 2.28 1.69 -2.28
N ARG A 283 1.64 0.62 -1.79
CA ARG A 283 2.26 -0.30 -0.81
C ARG A 283 3.51 -0.96 -1.37
N GLY A 284 3.44 -1.47 -2.59
CA GLY A 284 4.56 -2.12 -3.27
C GLY A 284 5.72 -1.17 -3.55
N ALA A 285 5.41 0.03 -4.08
CA ALA A 285 6.38 1.07 -4.39
C ALA A 285 7.24 1.48 -3.20
N LEU A 286 6.63 1.54 -2.01
CA LEU A 286 7.26 1.98 -0.77
C LEU A 286 7.88 0.87 0.08
N SER A 287 7.69 -0.39 -0.32
CA SER A 287 8.05 -1.59 0.44
C SER A 287 9.50 -1.67 0.95
N LYS A 288 10.44 -1.08 0.20
CA LYS A 288 11.88 -1.09 0.51
C LYS A 288 12.43 0.28 0.86
N PHE A 289 11.57 1.29 0.97
CA PHE A 289 11.96 2.61 1.46
C PHE A 289 11.75 2.72 2.97
N ALA A 290 12.61 3.52 3.61
CA ALA A 290 12.38 3.88 5.00
C ALA A 290 11.07 4.67 5.14
N PRO A 291 10.40 4.59 6.31
CA PRO A 291 9.29 5.48 6.64
C PRO A 291 9.71 6.94 6.47
N HIS A 292 8.79 7.75 5.96
CA HIS A 292 9.02 9.16 5.68
C HIS A 292 7.97 10.01 6.34
N ASN A 293 8.41 11.09 6.97
CA ASN A 293 7.53 12.07 7.61
C ASN A 293 7.09 13.11 6.58
N GLY A 294 5.79 13.22 6.36
CA GLY A 294 5.18 14.17 5.42
C GLY A 294 4.59 13.51 4.18
N THR A 295 4.14 14.35 3.24
CA THR A 295 3.38 13.92 2.08
C THR A 295 4.27 13.19 1.07
N THR A 296 3.99 11.91 0.87
CA THR A 296 4.58 11.08 -0.19
C THR A 296 3.61 11.01 -1.37
N ILE A 297 4.14 11.24 -2.56
CA ILE A 297 3.45 10.93 -3.82
C ILE A 297 4.12 9.73 -4.45
N VAL A 298 3.34 8.74 -4.89
CA VAL A 298 3.79 7.70 -5.80
C VAL A 298 3.16 7.97 -7.17
N ILE A 299 3.97 7.93 -8.22
CA ILE A 299 3.55 8.09 -9.62
C ILE A 299 3.82 6.77 -10.32
N ASP A 300 2.77 6.10 -10.80
CA ASP A 300 2.87 4.90 -11.63
C ASP A 300 2.48 5.26 -13.07
N ILE A 301 3.43 5.17 -14.01
CA ILE A 301 3.17 5.42 -15.43
C ILE A 301 3.10 4.08 -16.16
N GLY A 302 1.88 3.56 -16.24
CA GLY A 302 1.54 2.36 -16.97
C GLY A 302 1.41 2.56 -18.48
N GLY A 303 0.91 1.53 -19.16
CA GLY A 303 0.61 1.59 -20.59
C GLY A 303 -0.72 2.29 -20.89
N GLY A 304 -1.76 1.97 -20.12
CA GLY A 304 -3.14 2.46 -20.33
C GLY A 304 -3.48 3.70 -19.50
N SER A 305 -2.94 3.76 -18.29
CA SER A 305 -3.22 4.81 -17.31
C SER A 305 -1.94 5.30 -16.63
N THR A 306 -2.09 6.40 -15.91
CA THR A 306 -1.13 6.88 -14.92
C THR A 306 -1.86 7.07 -13.60
N GLU A 307 -1.36 6.43 -12.54
CA GLU A 307 -1.88 6.57 -11.18
C GLU A 307 -1.03 7.57 -10.40
N VAL A 308 -1.70 8.52 -9.74
CA VAL A 308 -1.07 9.41 -8.76
C VAL A 308 -1.66 9.10 -7.39
N MET A 309 -0.80 8.62 -6.51
CA MET A 309 -1.15 8.13 -5.18
C MET A 309 -0.53 9.05 -4.14
N ILE A 310 -1.35 9.58 -3.23
CA ILE A 310 -0.94 10.55 -2.22
C ILE A 310 -1.13 9.90 -0.86
N GLY A 311 -0.10 9.92 -0.04
CA GLY A 311 -0.15 9.33 1.29
C GLY A 311 0.89 9.89 2.24
N SER A 312 0.93 9.30 3.42
CA SER A 312 1.91 9.59 4.47
C SER A 312 2.45 8.28 4.99
N SER A 313 3.78 8.13 5.04
CA SER A 313 4.42 6.86 5.36
C SER A 313 3.85 5.72 4.49
N ASN A 314 3.35 4.64 5.11
CA ASN A 314 2.75 3.49 4.43
C ASN A 314 1.22 3.58 4.28
N SER A 315 0.59 4.71 4.63
CA SER A 315 -0.86 4.89 4.52
C SER A 315 -1.19 5.73 3.29
N LEU A 316 -1.93 5.13 2.36
CA LEU A 316 -2.53 5.83 1.23
C LEU A 316 -3.72 6.66 1.72
N GLN A 317 -3.75 7.95 1.37
CA GLN A 317 -4.85 8.86 1.71
C GLN A 317 -5.76 9.14 0.52
N HIS A 318 -5.17 9.24 -0.67
CA HIS A 318 -5.90 9.51 -1.90
C HIS A 318 -5.22 8.83 -3.08
N THR A 319 -6.01 8.43 -4.08
CA THR A 319 -5.50 7.91 -5.35
C THR A 319 -6.38 8.40 -6.48
N SER A 320 -5.73 8.83 -7.55
CA SER A 320 -6.36 9.21 -8.81
C SER A 320 -5.74 8.37 -9.93
N SER A 321 -6.56 7.84 -10.82
CA SER A 321 -6.12 7.14 -12.04
C SER A 321 -6.55 7.96 -13.24
N PHE A 322 -5.58 8.37 -14.06
CA PHE A 322 -5.79 9.17 -15.26
C PHE A 322 -5.59 8.31 -16.50
N PRO A 323 -6.43 8.43 -17.53
CA PRO A 323 -6.37 7.59 -18.75
C PRO A 323 -5.26 8.06 -19.71
N VAL A 324 -4.06 8.31 -19.18
CA VAL A 324 -2.87 8.79 -19.92
C VAL A 324 -1.66 7.92 -19.59
N GLY A 325 -1.59 6.74 -20.18
CA GLY A 325 -0.41 5.89 -20.13
C GLY A 325 0.48 6.00 -21.39
N ALA A 326 1.64 5.36 -21.36
CA ALA A 326 2.60 5.40 -22.47
C ALA A 326 2.03 4.89 -23.81
N VAL A 327 1.21 3.84 -23.77
CA VAL A 327 0.55 3.26 -24.97
C VAL A 327 -0.53 4.21 -25.46
N VAL A 328 -1.41 4.68 -24.56
CA VAL A 328 -2.52 5.58 -24.92
C VAL A 328 -2.01 6.87 -25.56
N LEU A 329 -1.07 7.56 -24.92
CA LEU A 329 -0.49 8.79 -25.46
C LEU A 329 0.16 8.57 -26.82
N THR A 330 0.84 7.44 -27.01
CA THR A 330 1.46 7.10 -28.29
C THR A 330 0.39 6.84 -29.37
N GLU A 331 -0.66 6.10 -29.06
CA GLU A 331 -1.70 5.74 -30.02
C GLU A 331 -2.63 6.91 -30.37
N THR A 332 -2.90 7.82 -29.43
CA THR A 332 -3.84 8.93 -29.65
C THR A 332 -3.17 10.17 -30.22
N GLU A 333 -1.94 10.48 -29.80
CA GLU A 333 -1.30 11.77 -30.13
C GLU A 333 -0.23 11.67 -31.22
N PHE A 334 0.37 10.50 -31.45
CA PHE A 334 1.48 10.37 -32.40
C PHE A 334 1.04 9.71 -33.70
N HIS A 335 1.29 10.40 -34.81
CA HIS A 335 0.98 9.95 -36.16
C HIS A 335 2.22 9.82 -37.04
N ARG A 336 3.39 10.19 -36.52
CA ARG A 336 4.69 10.10 -37.19
C ARG A 336 5.79 9.51 -36.31
N ASP A 337 6.84 9.03 -36.98
CA ASP A 337 8.05 8.54 -36.35
C ASP A 337 9.29 9.19 -37.00
N PRO A 338 10.07 10.00 -36.25
CA PRO A 338 9.77 10.49 -34.90
C PRO A 338 8.52 11.40 -34.84
N PRO A 339 7.87 11.54 -33.66
CA PRO A 339 6.76 12.48 -33.49
C PRO A 339 7.18 13.92 -33.74
N ARG A 340 6.26 14.73 -34.27
CA ARG A 340 6.49 16.16 -34.51
C ARG A 340 6.37 16.98 -33.23
N PRO A 341 6.99 18.18 -33.18
CA PRO A 341 6.89 19.07 -32.01
C PRO A 341 5.46 19.37 -31.56
N GLU A 342 4.51 19.53 -32.48
CA GLU A 342 3.10 19.74 -32.17
C GLU A 342 2.45 18.51 -31.50
N GLU A 343 2.78 17.30 -31.95
CA GLU A 343 2.28 16.04 -31.38
C GLU A 343 2.81 15.82 -29.95
N LEU A 344 4.10 16.12 -29.74
CA LEU A 344 4.72 16.09 -28.42
C LEU A 344 4.10 17.12 -27.46
N THR A 345 3.80 18.32 -27.97
CA THR A 345 3.17 19.38 -27.18
C THR A 345 1.73 19.00 -26.79
N ASN A 346 0.97 18.39 -27.69
CA ASN A 346 -0.38 17.91 -27.40
C ASN A 346 -0.38 16.82 -26.32
N ALA A 347 0.51 15.82 -26.43
CA ALA A 347 0.63 14.76 -25.43
C ALA A 347 0.98 15.29 -24.04
N ILE A 348 1.94 16.24 -23.95
CA ILE A 348 2.30 16.89 -22.68
C ILE A 348 1.14 17.76 -22.16
N GLY A 349 0.44 18.46 -23.06
CA GLY A 349 -0.72 19.29 -22.72
C GLY A 349 -1.84 18.47 -22.07
N LEU A 350 -2.19 17.32 -22.67
CA LEU A 350 -3.21 16.42 -22.13
C LEU A 350 -2.88 15.94 -20.71
N VAL A 351 -1.62 15.56 -20.49
CA VAL A 351 -1.14 15.17 -19.15
C VAL A 351 -1.22 16.36 -18.18
N THR A 352 -0.88 17.55 -18.65
CA THR A 352 -0.93 18.79 -17.85
C THR A 352 -2.35 19.09 -17.40
N ASP A 353 -3.35 18.93 -18.27
CA ASP A 353 -4.77 19.15 -17.95
C ASP A 353 -5.25 18.21 -16.82
N PHE A 354 -4.89 16.92 -16.87
CA PHE A 354 -5.20 15.98 -15.78
C PHE A 354 -4.49 16.34 -14.46
N MET A 355 -3.25 16.83 -14.55
CA MET A 355 -2.54 17.31 -13.36
C MET A 355 -3.11 18.62 -12.81
N ASP A 356 -3.69 19.48 -13.65
CA ASP A 356 -4.45 20.66 -13.23
C ASP A 356 -5.68 20.27 -12.41
N ASP A 357 -6.42 19.26 -12.87
CA ASP A 357 -7.56 18.70 -12.13
C ASP A 357 -7.12 18.09 -10.79
N LEU A 358 -6.03 17.31 -10.79
CA LEU A 358 -5.44 16.76 -9.57
C LEU A 358 -5.07 17.85 -8.57
N VAL A 359 -4.39 18.92 -9.01
CA VAL A 359 -3.98 20.02 -8.15
C VAL A 359 -5.18 20.77 -7.59
N ARG A 360 -6.25 20.91 -8.37
CA ARG A 360 -7.50 21.52 -7.91
C ARG A 360 -8.18 20.69 -6.82
N GLU A 361 -8.19 19.37 -6.96
CA GLU A 361 -8.84 18.45 -6.03
C GLU A 361 -7.98 18.17 -4.79
N GLN A 362 -6.66 18.10 -4.95
CA GLN A 362 -5.69 17.71 -3.94
C GLN A 362 -4.50 18.69 -3.90
N PRO A 363 -4.68 19.94 -3.45
CA PRO A 363 -3.63 20.97 -3.51
C PRO A 363 -2.35 20.59 -2.75
N GLN A 364 -2.44 19.69 -1.75
CA GLN A 364 -1.29 19.17 -1.01
C GLN A 364 -0.23 18.46 -1.87
N VAL A 365 -0.54 18.09 -3.12
CA VAL A 365 0.45 17.51 -4.05
C VAL A 365 1.60 18.48 -4.35
N LEU A 366 1.35 19.78 -4.26
CA LEU A 366 2.36 20.82 -4.48
C LEU A 366 3.30 21.01 -3.27
N GLU A 367 2.93 20.46 -2.11
CA GLU A 367 3.69 20.52 -0.86
C GLU A 367 4.37 19.17 -0.54
N THR A 368 4.47 18.29 -1.54
CA THR A 368 5.09 16.97 -1.37
C THR A 368 6.53 17.05 -0.90
N THR A 369 6.89 16.19 0.05
CA THR A 369 8.25 16.09 0.59
C THR A 369 9.00 14.86 0.09
N ARG A 370 8.30 13.94 -0.60
CA ARG A 370 8.89 12.77 -1.26
C ARG A 370 8.04 12.37 -2.46
N VAL A 371 8.67 12.20 -3.62
CA VAL A 371 8.03 11.63 -4.80
C VAL A 371 8.75 10.38 -5.23
N VAL A 372 8.01 9.29 -5.38
CA VAL A 372 8.50 8.00 -5.85
C VAL A 372 7.87 7.70 -7.21
N GLY A 373 8.68 7.40 -8.21
CA GLY A 373 8.21 6.98 -9.53
C GLY A 373 8.40 5.49 -9.73
N VAL A 374 7.38 4.81 -10.24
CA VAL A 374 7.38 3.36 -10.44
C VAL A 374 6.98 2.96 -11.86
N ALA A 375 6.92 1.64 -12.07
CA ALA A 375 6.58 0.97 -13.31
C ALA A 375 7.57 1.13 -14.46
N GLY A 376 7.26 0.43 -15.55
CA GLY A 376 8.18 0.18 -16.63
C GLY A 376 8.73 1.43 -17.29
N THR A 377 7.91 2.47 -17.45
CA THR A 377 8.30 3.73 -18.08
C THR A 377 9.41 4.44 -17.31
N ILE A 378 9.18 4.71 -16.02
CA ILE A 378 10.12 5.46 -15.19
C ILE A 378 11.43 4.68 -15.01
N VAL A 379 11.33 3.37 -14.76
CA VAL A 379 12.51 2.48 -14.64
C VAL A 379 13.32 2.46 -15.94
N THR A 380 12.67 2.47 -17.11
CA THR A 380 13.36 2.50 -18.41
C THR A 380 14.05 3.85 -18.64
N ILE A 381 13.39 4.97 -18.33
CA ILE A 381 13.99 6.31 -18.43
C ILE A 381 15.22 6.42 -17.51
N ALA A 382 15.12 5.92 -16.28
CA ALA A 382 16.24 5.87 -15.34
C ALA A 382 17.40 4.99 -15.83
N ALA A 383 17.11 3.84 -16.45
CA ALA A 383 18.14 2.95 -17.02
C ALA A 383 18.89 3.61 -18.19
N ILE A 384 18.17 4.34 -19.05
CA ILE A 384 18.77 5.10 -20.15
C ILE A 384 19.64 6.23 -19.61
N GLU A 385 19.17 6.97 -18.60
CA GLU A 385 19.95 8.03 -17.94
C GLU A 385 21.26 7.48 -17.33
N LEU A 386 21.20 6.31 -16.68
CA LEU A 386 22.40 5.65 -16.15
C LEU A 386 23.29 5.02 -17.24
N GLY A 387 22.80 4.91 -18.48
CA GLY A 387 23.49 4.23 -19.58
C GLY A 387 23.66 2.71 -19.36
N ILE A 388 22.82 2.08 -18.53
CA ILE A 388 22.94 0.64 -18.23
C ILE A 388 22.21 -0.20 -19.28
N ALA A 389 22.96 -1.01 -20.03
CA ALA A 389 22.40 -1.86 -21.08
C ALA A 389 21.60 -3.07 -20.55
N ARG A 390 21.81 -3.44 -19.28
CA ARG A 390 21.12 -4.56 -18.61
C ARG A 390 20.43 -4.03 -17.36
N PHE A 391 19.24 -4.55 -17.10
CA PHE A 391 18.48 -4.21 -15.89
C PHE A 391 19.30 -4.53 -14.64
N ASP A 392 19.54 -3.51 -13.81
CA ASP A 392 20.22 -3.63 -12.53
C ASP A 392 19.31 -3.02 -11.45
N PRO A 393 18.59 -3.85 -10.68
CA PRO A 393 17.65 -3.36 -9.67
C PRO A 393 18.36 -2.64 -8.52
N VAL A 394 19.62 -2.95 -8.23
CA VAL A 394 20.40 -2.31 -7.16
C VAL A 394 20.81 -0.90 -7.57
N ALA A 395 21.21 -0.72 -8.83
CA ALA A 395 21.54 0.60 -9.35
C ALA A 395 20.30 1.50 -9.54
N LEU A 396 19.16 0.91 -9.89
CA LEU A 396 17.94 1.65 -10.22
C LEU A 396 17.07 1.97 -9.00
N HIS A 397 16.96 1.06 -8.04
CA HIS A 397 16.12 1.30 -6.86
C HIS A 397 16.70 2.38 -5.96
N GLY A 398 15.90 3.39 -5.64
CA GLY A 398 16.33 4.54 -4.85
C GLY A 398 17.14 5.58 -5.63
N MET A 399 17.37 5.37 -6.93
CA MET A 399 18.00 6.37 -7.79
C MET A 399 17.14 7.65 -7.81
N THR A 400 17.78 8.80 -7.62
CA THR A 400 17.14 10.10 -7.85
C THR A 400 17.26 10.45 -9.34
N LEU A 401 16.12 10.46 -10.04
CA LEU A 401 16.01 10.94 -11.41
C LEU A 401 15.59 12.42 -11.37
N THR A 402 16.49 13.32 -11.81
CA THR A 402 16.19 14.75 -11.87
C THR A 402 15.26 15.05 -13.04
N ARG A 403 14.53 16.17 -12.95
CA ARG A 403 13.69 16.64 -14.06
C ARG A 403 14.53 16.91 -15.30
N GLU A 404 15.69 17.53 -15.12
CA GLU A 404 16.61 17.85 -16.20
C GLU A 404 17.07 16.58 -16.93
N ALA A 405 17.43 15.52 -16.20
CA ALA A 405 17.78 14.21 -16.77
C ALA A 405 16.60 13.56 -17.52
N ALA A 406 15.40 13.56 -16.91
CA ALA A 406 14.20 13.05 -17.59
C ALA A 406 13.89 13.82 -18.89
N GLU A 407 14.11 15.14 -18.90
CA GLU A 407 13.97 15.98 -20.09
C GLU A 407 15.08 15.76 -21.13
N ASP A 408 16.31 15.46 -20.72
CA ASP A 408 17.42 15.08 -21.61
C ASP A 408 17.13 13.75 -22.32
N VAL A 409 16.69 12.73 -21.58
CA VAL A 409 16.25 11.44 -22.14
C VAL A 409 15.07 11.65 -23.10
N PHE A 410 14.07 12.44 -22.70
CA PHE A 410 12.94 12.78 -23.56
C PHE A 410 13.39 13.44 -24.87
N ARG A 411 14.23 14.48 -24.81
CA ARG A 411 14.72 15.19 -26.00
C ARG A 411 15.48 14.27 -26.96
N THR A 412 16.27 13.34 -26.42
CA THR A 412 16.99 12.34 -27.22
C THR A 412 16.00 11.42 -27.94
N LEU A 413 15.18 10.69 -27.19
CA LEU A 413 14.28 9.67 -27.74
C LEU A 413 13.19 10.26 -28.64
N ALA A 414 12.71 11.48 -28.38
CA ALA A 414 11.68 12.12 -29.17
C ALA A 414 12.16 12.54 -30.57
N THR A 415 13.48 12.62 -30.80
CA THR A 415 14.07 12.96 -32.10
C THR A 415 14.61 11.75 -32.87
N GLU A 416 14.66 10.59 -32.23
CA GLU A 416 15.10 9.34 -32.82
C GLU A 416 13.94 8.59 -33.49
N SER A 417 14.20 8.01 -34.67
CA SER A 417 13.25 7.06 -35.26
C SER A 417 13.09 5.83 -34.36
N LEU A 418 12.00 5.08 -34.49
CA LEU A 418 11.80 3.82 -33.78
C LEU A 418 12.95 2.84 -34.05
N ALA A 419 13.49 2.84 -35.27
CA ALA A 419 14.62 2.00 -35.62
C ALA A 419 15.87 2.35 -34.80
N ASP A 420 16.14 3.64 -34.64
CA ASP A 420 17.29 4.13 -33.88
C ASP A 420 17.09 3.93 -32.37
N ARG A 421 15.89 4.23 -31.85
CA ARG A 421 15.52 4.04 -30.44
C ARG A 421 15.80 2.63 -29.94
N LYS A 422 15.56 1.61 -30.76
CA LYS A 422 15.83 0.21 -30.41
C LYS A 422 17.30 -0.10 -30.12
N SER A 423 18.22 0.78 -30.54
CA SER A 423 19.65 0.66 -30.28
C SER A 423 20.10 1.37 -29.00
N ASN A 424 19.20 2.10 -28.33
CA ASN A 424 19.53 2.86 -27.13
C ASN A 424 19.80 1.93 -25.94
N PRO A 425 20.98 2.00 -25.28
CA PRO A 425 21.29 1.21 -24.11
C PRO A 425 20.28 1.45 -22.97
N GLY A 426 19.70 0.37 -22.45
CA GLY A 426 18.73 0.46 -21.35
C GLY A 426 17.28 0.59 -21.80
N LEU A 427 17.01 0.77 -23.09
CA LEU A 427 15.67 0.71 -23.68
C LEU A 427 15.37 -0.69 -24.24
N PRO A 428 14.48 -1.48 -23.63
CA PRO A 428 14.03 -2.73 -24.23
C PRO A 428 13.38 -2.47 -25.59
N ALA A 429 13.77 -3.22 -26.62
CA ALA A 429 13.26 -3.05 -27.99
C ALA A 429 11.72 -3.17 -28.09
N GLU A 430 11.12 -3.97 -27.20
CA GLU A 430 9.68 -4.16 -27.08
C GLU A 430 8.93 -2.97 -26.48
N ARG A 431 9.64 -1.98 -25.90
CA ARG A 431 9.06 -0.74 -25.36
C ARG A 431 9.43 0.49 -26.19
N ALA A 432 10.33 0.34 -27.17
CA ALA A 432 10.88 1.45 -27.92
C ALA A 432 9.83 2.25 -28.69
N ASP A 433 8.71 1.65 -29.08
CA ASP A 433 7.62 2.31 -29.80
C ASP A 433 6.79 3.24 -28.91
N VAL A 434 6.58 2.87 -27.64
CA VAL A 434 5.71 3.63 -26.71
C VAL A 434 6.46 4.52 -25.72
N ILE A 435 7.80 4.39 -25.64
CA ILE A 435 8.59 5.10 -24.62
C ILE A 435 8.48 6.62 -24.72
N VAL A 436 8.36 7.19 -25.93
CA VAL A 436 8.25 8.65 -26.11
C VAL A 436 6.95 9.17 -25.49
N GLY A 437 5.84 8.43 -25.60
CA GLY A 437 4.58 8.77 -24.92
C GLY A 437 4.72 8.70 -23.40
N GLY A 438 5.45 7.70 -22.90
CA GLY A 438 5.82 7.60 -21.50
C GLY A 438 6.70 8.77 -21.00
N CYS A 439 7.65 9.24 -21.81
CA CYS A 439 8.43 10.43 -21.52
C CYS A 439 7.56 11.70 -21.47
N CYS A 440 6.61 11.85 -22.40
CA CYS A 440 5.64 12.96 -22.36
C CYS A 440 4.83 12.95 -21.05
N ALA A 441 4.38 11.78 -20.58
CA ALA A 441 3.71 11.65 -19.29
C ALA A 441 4.61 12.11 -18.13
N LEU A 442 5.82 11.55 -18.02
CA LEU A 442 6.73 11.91 -16.92
C LEU A 442 7.09 13.40 -16.94
N VAL A 443 7.49 13.93 -18.09
CA VAL A 443 7.87 15.35 -18.24
C VAL A 443 6.68 16.27 -17.95
N GLY A 444 5.48 15.95 -18.44
CA GLY A 444 4.26 16.71 -18.15
C GLY A 444 3.96 16.78 -16.65
N ILE A 445 4.02 15.63 -15.96
CA ILE A 445 3.79 15.55 -14.51
C ILE A 445 4.84 16.35 -13.74
N MET A 446 6.14 16.12 -14.03
CA MET A 446 7.23 16.81 -13.32
C MET A 446 7.18 18.33 -13.53
N ARG A 447 6.84 18.79 -14.73
CA ARG A 447 6.65 20.22 -15.02
C ARG A 447 5.47 20.80 -14.25
N ARG A 448 4.30 20.16 -14.34
CA ARG A 448 3.08 20.72 -13.77
C ARG A 448 3.09 20.73 -12.25
N LEU A 449 3.63 19.68 -11.64
CA LEU A 449 3.77 19.56 -10.18
C LEU A 449 5.05 20.23 -9.65
N ARG A 450 5.87 20.83 -10.53
CA ARG A 450 7.14 21.52 -10.19
C ARG A 450 8.12 20.62 -9.44
N LEU A 451 8.17 19.34 -9.81
CA LEU A 451 9.03 18.36 -9.18
C LEU A 451 10.46 18.53 -9.70
N PRO A 452 11.45 18.82 -8.82
CA PRO A 452 12.84 18.88 -9.26
C PRO A 452 13.42 17.49 -9.53
N SER A 453 12.88 16.46 -8.90
CA SER A 453 13.31 15.08 -9.06
C SER A 453 12.25 14.10 -8.55
N ILE A 454 12.40 12.84 -8.93
CA ILE A 454 11.67 11.69 -8.38
C ILE A 454 12.66 10.60 -7.95
N THR A 455 12.30 9.82 -6.94
CA THR A 455 13.04 8.62 -6.54
C THR A 455 12.47 7.40 -7.25
N VAL A 456 13.30 6.65 -7.95
CA VAL A 456 12.87 5.48 -8.74
C VAL A 456 12.65 4.28 -7.82
N SER A 457 11.52 3.58 -7.96
CA SER A 457 11.32 2.25 -7.38
C SER A 457 11.20 1.19 -8.46
N VAL A 458 11.93 0.08 -8.27
CA VAL A 458 11.77 -1.14 -9.08
C VAL A 458 10.67 -2.06 -8.52
N HIS A 459 10.12 -1.72 -7.35
CA HIS A 459 8.99 -2.40 -6.75
C HIS A 459 7.69 -1.70 -7.17
N ASN A 460 6.64 -2.47 -7.44
CA ASN A 460 5.39 -1.98 -8.02
C ASN A 460 4.17 -2.75 -7.50
N LEU A 461 3.06 -2.75 -8.24
CA LEU A 461 1.84 -3.47 -7.90
C LEU A 461 2.07 -4.94 -7.50
N LEU A 462 2.95 -5.67 -8.19
CA LEU A 462 3.24 -7.07 -7.86
C LEU A 462 3.74 -7.21 -6.43
N ASP A 463 4.65 -6.32 -6.03
CA ASP A 463 5.22 -6.27 -4.68
C ASP A 463 4.14 -5.95 -3.65
N GLY A 464 3.21 -5.06 -3.97
CA GLY A 464 2.05 -4.77 -3.13
C GLY A 464 1.10 -5.95 -2.96
N VAL A 465 0.85 -6.68 -4.06
CA VAL A 465 0.00 -7.89 -4.05
C VAL A 465 0.62 -8.99 -3.22
N VAL A 466 1.90 -9.34 -3.42
CA VAL A 466 2.53 -10.38 -2.59
C VAL A 466 2.61 -9.97 -1.13
N GLN A 467 2.84 -8.67 -0.84
CA GLN A 467 2.78 -8.19 0.53
C GLN A 467 1.38 -8.28 1.13
N HIS A 468 0.34 -8.00 0.35
CA HIS A 468 -1.04 -8.16 0.80
C HIS A 468 -1.41 -9.62 1.03
N ILE A 469 -0.86 -10.57 0.25
CA ILE A 469 -1.01 -12.01 0.51
C ILE A 469 -0.30 -12.39 1.82
N LEU A 470 0.97 -11.97 1.99
CA LEU A 470 1.80 -12.31 3.15
C LEU A 470 1.35 -11.63 4.44
N ASP A 471 0.75 -10.45 4.33
CA ASP A 471 0.22 -9.65 5.43
C ASP A 471 -1.04 -8.92 4.95
N PRO A 472 -2.20 -9.62 4.97
CA PRO A 472 -3.50 -9.03 4.71
C PRO A 472 -3.81 -8.15 5.92
N GLN A 473 -3.46 -6.87 5.82
CA GLN A 473 -3.80 -5.89 6.85
C GLN A 473 -5.27 -5.55 6.78
#